data_AF-A0A2R6GUG0-F1
#
_entry.id   AF-A0A2R6GUG0-F1
#
_cell.length_a   1.000
_cell.length_b   1.000
_cell.length_c   1.000
_cell.angle_alpha   90.00
_cell.angle_beta   90.00
_cell.angle_gamma   90.00
#
_symmetry.space_group_name_H-M   'P 1'
#
loop_
_entity.id
_entity.type
_entity.pdbx_description
1 polymer ?
#
loop_
_entity_poly.entity_id
_entity_poly.type
_entity_poly.pdbx_seq_one_letter_code
_entity_poly.pdbx_strand_id
1 'polypeptide(L)'
;MKIRGDRKCKSCGTRWSYYDTGSVACPECGSVQSVGVSERTVHTDSPVELDLTPLRTKVDEMPTDELAEAVATTCREYSRKRGFIDTGRLKPLDETYVAAVELAAVASAFARRVRPSDAAELYLLDLLAGADRGERPGYEAVPDELRAAFGLAMADAVDSYGRDVRTYLDDNPDEHARRLSGRIRDHRKRIEALDGDVDPADANRLMHAARDLGRYIDGDENAAVTADNWLSGLERDRT
;
A
#
# COMPACT_ATOMS: atom_id res chain seq x y z
N MET A 1 -9.34 -13.26 -6.14
CA MET A 1 -10.39 -14.32 -6.20
C MET A 1 -11.72 -13.64 -6.52
N LYS A 2 -12.54 -14.15 -7.46
CA LYS A 2 -13.89 -13.60 -7.68
C LYS A 2 -14.84 -14.11 -6.58
N ILE A 3 -15.50 -13.25 -5.82
CA ILE A 3 -16.42 -13.64 -4.74
C ILE A 3 -17.82 -13.06 -4.97
N ARG A 4 -18.85 -13.69 -4.40
CA ARG A 4 -20.19 -13.11 -4.33
C ARG A 4 -20.29 -12.32 -3.04
N GLY A 5 -20.13 -11.01 -3.12
CA GLY A 5 -20.08 -10.18 -1.92
C GLY A 5 -21.43 -9.87 -1.31
N ASP A 6 -22.50 -9.71 -2.08
CA ASP A 6 -23.82 -9.51 -1.46
C ASP A 6 -24.27 -10.81 -0.84
N ARG A 7 -24.64 -10.74 0.43
CA ARG A 7 -25.11 -11.87 1.22
C ARG A 7 -26.55 -11.65 1.64
N LYS A 8 -27.29 -12.75 1.78
CA LYS A 8 -28.60 -12.77 2.44
C LYS A 8 -28.57 -13.77 3.60
N CYS A 9 -28.99 -13.34 4.78
CA CYS A 9 -29.14 -14.22 5.94
C CYS A 9 -30.27 -15.22 5.68
N LYS A 10 -30.03 -16.49 5.95
CA LYS A 10 -31.09 -17.52 5.91
C LYS A 10 -32.01 -17.45 7.13
N SER A 11 -31.53 -16.89 8.25
CA SER A 11 -32.28 -16.83 9.52
C SER A 11 -33.24 -15.65 9.60
N CYS A 12 -32.81 -14.43 9.24
CA CYS A 12 -33.64 -13.22 9.33
C CYS A 12 -33.87 -12.49 8.00
N GLY A 13 -33.26 -12.94 6.89
CA GLY A 13 -33.46 -12.35 5.58
C GLY A 13 -32.68 -11.06 5.29
N THR A 14 -32.00 -10.48 6.29
CA THR A 14 -31.13 -9.30 6.14
C THR A 14 -30.14 -9.49 5.00
N ARG A 15 -29.96 -8.45 4.18
CA ARG A 15 -28.92 -8.39 3.15
C ARG A 15 -27.81 -7.46 3.59
N TRP A 16 -26.57 -7.86 3.34
CA TRP A 16 -25.39 -7.02 3.57
C TRP A 16 -24.30 -7.38 2.55
N SER A 17 -23.38 -6.45 2.36
CA SER A 17 -22.18 -6.67 1.57
C SER A 17 -21.09 -7.25 2.47
N TYR A 18 -20.54 -8.41 2.10
CA TYR A 18 -19.31 -8.95 2.70
C TYR A 18 -18.13 -7.97 2.53
N TYR A 19 -18.14 -7.16 1.48
CA TYR A 19 -17.10 -6.16 1.22
C TYR A 19 -17.07 -5.09 2.30
N ASP A 20 -18.23 -4.73 2.84
CA ASP A 20 -18.36 -3.67 3.85
C ASP A 20 -18.00 -4.20 5.25
N THR A 21 -18.35 -5.45 5.54
CA THR A 21 -18.25 -6.00 6.91
C THR A 21 -17.06 -6.93 7.11
N GLY A 22 -16.43 -7.43 6.03
CA GLY A 22 -15.45 -8.50 6.08
C GLY A 22 -15.96 -9.82 6.68
N SER A 23 -17.28 -9.95 6.92
CA SER A 23 -17.87 -11.02 7.73
C SER A 23 -19.02 -11.75 7.04
N VAL A 24 -19.04 -13.08 7.21
CA VAL A 24 -20.15 -13.95 6.77
C VAL A 24 -21.27 -14.04 7.81
N ALA A 25 -21.06 -13.48 9.01
CA ALA A 25 -22.09 -13.37 10.04
C ALA A 25 -23.03 -12.22 9.69
N CYS A 26 -24.33 -12.46 9.89
CA CYS A 26 -25.35 -11.46 9.69
C CYS A 26 -25.19 -10.33 10.72
N PRO A 27 -25.06 -9.06 10.30
CA PRO A 27 -24.87 -7.94 11.24
C PRO A 27 -26.05 -7.74 12.19
N GLU A 28 -27.26 -8.11 11.77
CA GLU A 28 -28.48 -7.93 12.57
C GLU A 28 -28.73 -9.03 13.61
N CYS A 29 -28.31 -10.28 13.37
CA CYS A 29 -28.68 -11.42 14.23
C CYS A 29 -27.52 -12.35 14.60
N GLY A 30 -26.30 -12.03 14.15
CA GLY A 30 -25.09 -12.82 14.41
C GLY A 30 -25.04 -14.19 13.70
N SER A 31 -26.09 -14.60 12.99
CA SER A 31 -26.13 -15.90 12.31
C SER A 31 -25.09 -15.99 11.19
N VAL A 32 -24.28 -17.05 11.20
CA VAL A 32 -23.32 -17.38 10.12
C VAL A 32 -24.00 -18.06 8.92
N GLN A 33 -25.29 -18.37 9.01
CA GLN A 33 -26.03 -19.01 7.92
C GLN A 33 -26.43 -17.97 6.87
N SER A 34 -25.56 -17.76 5.89
CA SER A 34 -25.76 -16.76 4.83
C SER A 34 -25.40 -17.29 3.44
N VAL A 35 -26.04 -16.75 2.40
CA VAL A 35 -25.81 -17.12 1.00
C VAL A 35 -25.43 -15.91 0.17
N GLY A 36 -24.47 -16.09 -0.75
CA GLY A 36 -24.11 -15.06 -1.72
C GLY A 36 -25.18 -14.95 -2.82
N VAL A 37 -25.72 -13.75 -3.03
CA VAL A 37 -26.82 -13.48 -3.98
C VAL A 37 -26.42 -12.63 -5.18
N SER A 38 -25.25 -11.99 -5.16
CA SER A 38 -24.72 -11.22 -6.30
C SER A 38 -23.99 -12.10 -7.33
N GLU A 39 -23.66 -11.48 -8.46
CA GLU A 39 -22.65 -11.99 -9.38
C GLU A 39 -21.27 -12.07 -8.71
N ARG A 40 -20.36 -12.85 -9.30
CA ARG A 40 -19.00 -13.00 -8.80
C ARG A 40 -18.14 -11.86 -9.32
N THR A 41 -17.65 -11.03 -8.41
CA THR A 41 -16.81 -9.87 -8.76
C THR A 41 -15.43 -10.02 -8.13
N VAL A 42 -14.38 -9.53 -8.80
CA VAL A 42 -13.03 -9.50 -8.21
C VAL A 42 -13.05 -8.56 -7.02
N HIS A 43 -12.49 -9.02 -5.92
CA HIS A 43 -12.25 -8.20 -4.73
C HIS A 43 -10.96 -8.65 -4.08
N THR A 44 -10.11 -7.69 -3.75
CA THR A 44 -8.84 -7.88 -3.05
C THR A 44 -8.71 -6.94 -1.86
N ASP A 45 -9.45 -5.81 -1.86
CA ASP A 45 -9.50 -4.91 -0.74
C ASP A 45 -10.06 -5.59 0.52
N SER A 46 -9.67 -5.13 1.69
CA SER A 46 -10.20 -5.59 2.97
C SER A 46 -10.49 -4.36 3.83
N PRO A 47 -11.65 -4.28 4.49
CA PRO A 47 -12.04 -3.13 5.31
C PRO A 47 -11.28 -3.15 6.65
N VAL A 48 -9.96 -3.08 6.59
CA VAL A 48 -9.07 -2.96 7.74
C VAL A 48 -8.53 -1.53 7.81
N GLU A 49 -8.64 -0.95 8.99
CA GLU A 49 -8.06 0.34 9.32
C GLU A 49 -6.72 0.14 10.04
N LEU A 50 -5.78 1.04 9.79
CA LEU A 50 -4.53 1.12 10.53
C LEU A 50 -4.73 2.03 11.74
N ASP A 51 -4.49 1.53 12.94
CA ASP A 51 -4.49 2.34 14.17
C ASP A 51 -3.11 2.28 14.83
N LEU A 52 -2.40 3.41 14.81
CA LEU A 52 -1.09 3.54 15.46
C LEU A 52 -1.18 4.24 16.82
N THR A 53 -2.37 4.65 17.25
CA THR A 53 -2.58 5.31 18.55
C THR A 53 -1.96 4.54 19.71
N PRO A 54 -2.14 3.20 19.83
CA PRO A 54 -1.58 2.43 20.95
C PRO A 54 -0.04 2.37 20.96
N LEU A 55 0.61 2.61 19.82
CA LEU A 55 2.07 2.63 19.71
C LEU A 55 2.60 4.04 19.94
N ARG A 56 1.89 5.07 19.47
CA ARG A 56 2.21 6.47 19.75
C ARG A 56 2.21 6.79 21.24
N THR A 57 1.34 6.16 22.03
CA THR A 57 1.33 6.36 23.49
C THR A 57 2.53 5.74 24.21
N LYS A 58 3.26 4.83 23.55
CA LYS A 58 4.39 4.09 24.15
C LYS A 58 5.76 4.69 23.88
N VAL A 59 5.83 5.79 23.13
CA VAL A 59 7.10 6.42 22.72
C VAL A 59 8.01 6.70 23.91
N ASP A 60 7.45 7.18 25.03
CA ASP A 60 8.20 7.48 26.25
C ASP A 60 8.22 6.30 27.26
N GLU A 61 7.56 5.17 26.94
CA GLU A 61 7.35 4.05 27.86
C GLU A 61 8.30 2.86 27.59
N MET A 62 8.90 2.78 26.39
CA MET A 62 9.79 1.68 26.01
C MET A 62 10.95 2.14 25.13
N PRO A 63 12.04 1.35 25.05
CA PRO A 63 13.13 1.61 24.13
C PRO A 63 12.66 1.74 22.67
N THR A 64 13.27 2.67 21.91
CA THR A 64 12.86 2.98 20.54
C THR A 64 13.00 1.79 19.58
N ASP A 65 13.96 0.90 19.80
CA ASP A 65 14.14 -0.34 19.02
C ASP A 65 13.00 -1.34 19.25
N GLU A 66 12.60 -1.57 20.50
CA GLU A 66 11.43 -2.39 20.84
C GLU A 66 10.14 -1.80 20.25
N LEU A 67 9.97 -0.47 20.33
CA LEU A 67 8.87 0.24 19.69
C LEU A 67 8.87 0.03 18.17
N ALA A 68 10.03 0.16 17.52
CA ALA A 68 10.18 -0.02 16.08
C ALA A 68 9.81 -1.45 15.63
N GLU A 69 10.14 -2.48 16.41
CA GLU A 69 9.72 -3.86 16.10
C GLU A 69 8.20 -4.04 16.17
N ALA A 70 7.57 -3.46 17.20
CA ALA A 70 6.11 -3.49 17.36
C ALA A 70 5.41 -2.75 16.20
N VAL A 71 5.89 -1.55 15.86
CA VAL A 71 5.42 -0.76 14.72
C VAL A 71 5.56 -1.52 13.40
N ALA A 72 6.73 -2.10 13.13
CA ALA A 72 6.97 -2.87 11.93
C ALA A 72 5.99 -4.05 11.80
N THR A 73 5.68 -4.71 12.92
CA THR A 73 4.73 -5.82 12.96
C THR A 73 3.31 -5.36 12.64
N THR A 74 2.81 -4.32 13.32
CA THR A 74 1.47 -3.77 13.11
C THR A 74 1.26 -3.31 11.66
N CYS A 75 2.21 -2.54 11.10
CA CYS A 75 2.12 -2.06 9.73
C CYS A 75 2.16 -3.20 8.70
N ARG A 76 2.99 -4.24 8.90
CA ARG A 76 3.00 -5.42 8.01
C ARG A 76 1.69 -6.19 8.05
N GLU A 77 1.10 -6.36 9.23
CA GLU A 77 -0.20 -7.04 9.35
C GLU A 77 -1.30 -6.29 8.62
N TYR A 78 -1.31 -4.96 8.72
CA TYR A 78 -2.21 -4.11 7.95
C TYR A 78 -1.98 -4.25 6.44
N SER A 79 -0.75 -4.01 5.96
CA SER A 79 -0.44 -4.01 4.52
C SER A 79 -0.66 -5.38 3.86
N ARG A 80 -0.51 -6.49 4.59
CA ARG A 80 -0.79 -7.85 4.09
C ARG A 80 -2.28 -8.13 3.86
N LYS A 81 -3.16 -7.45 4.60
CA LYS A 81 -4.62 -7.62 4.50
C LYS A 81 -5.22 -6.73 3.42
N ARG A 82 -4.55 -5.63 3.07
CA ARG A 82 -5.01 -4.66 2.08
C ARG A 82 -4.86 -5.16 0.65
N GLY A 83 -5.75 -4.67 -0.20
CA GLY A 83 -5.71 -4.78 -1.65
C GLY A 83 -6.40 -3.55 -2.25
N PHE A 84 -6.49 -3.50 -3.58
CA PHE A 84 -6.92 -2.31 -4.31
C PHE A 84 -8.06 -2.58 -5.27
N ILE A 85 -8.68 -3.75 -5.26
CA ILE A 85 -9.91 -4.00 -6.03
C ILE A 85 -11.08 -4.09 -5.05
N ASP A 86 -11.94 -3.10 -5.11
CA ASP A 86 -13.22 -3.08 -4.41
C ASP A 86 -14.32 -3.32 -5.43
N THR A 87 -15.10 -4.39 -5.25
CA THR A 87 -16.28 -4.66 -6.10
C THR A 87 -16.02 -4.52 -7.61
N GLY A 88 -14.84 -4.96 -8.07
CA GLY A 88 -14.44 -4.93 -9.48
C GLY A 88 -13.92 -3.58 -9.97
N ARG A 89 -13.86 -2.57 -9.10
CA ARG A 89 -13.25 -1.26 -9.35
C ARG A 89 -11.86 -1.23 -8.75
N LEU A 90 -10.90 -0.74 -9.52
CA LEU A 90 -9.57 -0.45 -9.01
C LEU A 90 -9.63 0.83 -8.17
N LYS A 91 -9.15 0.76 -6.93
CA LYS A 91 -8.98 1.88 -6.03
C LYS A 91 -7.60 2.53 -6.28
N PRO A 92 -7.44 3.82 -5.94
CA PRO A 92 -6.14 4.46 -5.99
C PRO A 92 -5.17 3.80 -5.01
N LEU A 93 -3.87 3.89 -5.32
CA LEU A 93 -2.82 3.62 -4.34
C LEU A 93 -2.85 4.73 -3.27
N ASP A 94 -3.53 4.49 -2.16
CA ASP A 94 -3.76 5.49 -1.11
C ASP A 94 -2.50 5.78 -0.28
N GLU A 95 -2.43 6.95 0.33
CA GLU A 95 -1.26 7.37 1.11
C GLU A 95 -1.10 6.61 2.42
N THR A 96 -2.20 6.19 3.07
CA THR A 96 -2.13 5.40 4.32
C THR A 96 -1.42 4.07 4.06
N TYR A 97 -1.73 3.41 2.95
CA TYR A 97 -1.03 2.18 2.55
C TYR A 97 0.46 2.40 2.29
N VAL A 98 0.80 3.45 1.53
CA VAL A 98 2.21 3.78 1.22
C VAL A 98 2.98 4.10 2.50
N ALA A 99 2.42 4.95 3.36
CA ALA A 99 3.02 5.31 4.64
C ALA A 99 3.17 4.10 5.57
N ALA A 100 2.22 3.16 5.57
CA ALA A 100 2.33 1.92 6.36
C ALA A 100 3.45 1.00 5.85
N VAL A 101 3.59 0.83 4.53
CA VAL A 101 4.68 0.02 3.94
C VAL A 101 6.03 0.67 4.23
N GLU A 102 6.12 1.99 4.09
CA GLU A 102 7.31 2.77 4.41
C GLU A 102 7.71 2.65 5.88
N LEU A 103 6.77 2.90 6.80
CA LEU A 103 6.98 2.77 8.24
C LEU A 103 7.38 1.34 8.62
N ALA A 104 6.77 0.32 8.02
CA ALA A 104 7.15 -1.07 8.26
C ALA A 104 8.61 -1.36 7.89
N ALA A 105 9.05 -0.88 6.73
CA ALA A 105 10.42 -1.10 6.25
C ALA A 105 11.44 -0.32 7.08
N VAL A 106 11.17 0.96 7.33
CA VAL A 106 12.00 1.87 8.13
C VAL A 106 12.14 1.36 9.54
N ALA A 107 11.05 1.06 10.23
CA ALA A 107 11.08 0.57 11.60
C ALA A 107 11.85 -0.75 11.72
N SER A 108 11.70 -1.64 10.73
CA SER A 108 12.48 -2.88 10.71
C SER A 108 13.97 -2.67 10.41
N ALA A 109 14.33 -1.67 9.61
CA ALA A 109 15.72 -1.33 9.37
C ALA A 109 16.34 -0.66 10.61
N PHE A 110 15.58 0.23 11.25
CA PHE A 110 15.95 0.91 12.49
C PHE A 110 16.23 -0.08 13.62
N ALA A 111 15.30 -0.99 13.92
CA ALA A 111 15.44 -1.98 15.01
C ALA A 111 16.67 -2.89 14.86
N ARG A 112 17.15 -3.12 13.63
CA ARG A 112 18.34 -3.97 13.37
C ARG A 112 19.67 -3.21 13.53
N ARG A 113 19.64 -1.89 13.71
CA ARG A 113 20.85 -1.08 13.83
C ARG A 113 21.33 -1.02 15.27
N VAL A 114 22.62 -1.21 15.47
CA VAL A 114 23.26 -1.16 16.80
C VAL A 114 23.27 0.26 17.38
N ARG A 115 23.39 1.27 16.51
CA ARG A 115 23.36 2.69 16.90
C ARG A 115 22.77 3.51 15.76
N PRO A 116 21.42 3.64 15.70
CA PRO A 116 20.76 4.55 14.78
C PRO A 116 21.20 5.99 15.03
N SER A 117 21.18 6.83 14.00
CA SER A 117 21.36 8.28 14.16
C SER A 117 20.09 8.96 14.66
N ASP A 118 20.23 10.13 15.28
CA ASP A 118 19.11 10.98 15.69
C ASP A 118 18.19 11.32 14.49
N ALA A 119 18.77 11.44 13.28
CA ALA A 119 18.00 11.68 12.05
C ALA A 119 17.12 10.47 11.67
N ALA A 120 17.61 9.25 11.84
CA ALA A 120 16.81 8.04 11.62
C ALA A 120 15.73 7.85 12.68
N GLU A 121 16.02 8.20 13.94
CA GLU A 121 15.01 8.19 15.00
C GLU A 121 13.90 9.21 14.74
N LEU A 122 14.27 10.45 14.41
CA LEU A 122 13.30 11.48 14.03
C LEU A 122 12.43 11.05 12.85
N TYR A 123 13.06 10.49 11.79
CA TYR A 123 12.33 10.01 10.61
C TYR A 123 11.31 8.91 10.95
N LEU A 124 11.70 7.96 11.80
CA LEU A 124 10.82 6.90 12.30
C LEU A 124 9.64 7.49 13.08
N LEU A 125 9.90 8.42 13.99
CA LEU A 125 8.87 9.04 14.84
C LEU A 125 7.91 9.92 14.04
N ASP A 126 8.39 10.65 13.03
CA ASP A 126 7.55 11.43 12.13
C ASP A 126 6.61 10.54 11.31
N LEU A 127 7.10 9.41 10.79
CA LEU A 127 6.25 8.42 10.13
C LEU A 127 5.23 7.81 11.10
N LEU A 128 5.65 7.42 12.31
CA LEU A 128 4.76 6.89 13.34
C LEU A 128 3.66 7.90 13.73
N ALA A 129 3.97 9.20 13.74
CA ALA A 129 3.04 10.24 14.07
C ALA A 129 1.88 10.35 13.07
N GLY A 130 2.12 10.05 11.78
CA GLY A 130 1.23 10.40 10.68
C GLY A 130 0.74 9.25 9.79
N ALA A 131 1.37 8.08 9.79
CA ALA A 131 1.12 7.05 8.78
C ALA A 131 -0.33 6.53 8.76
N ASP A 132 -1.00 6.45 9.91
CA ASP A 132 -2.42 6.06 10.01
C ASP A 132 -3.38 7.11 9.43
N ARG A 133 -2.92 8.34 9.20
CA ARG A 133 -3.65 9.44 8.56
C ARG A 133 -3.20 9.72 7.12
N GLY A 134 -2.32 8.88 6.56
CA GLY A 134 -1.74 9.09 5.23
C GLY A 134 -0.75 10.26 5.18
N GLU A 135 -0.20 10.67 6.32
CA GLU A 135 0.83 11.69 6.43
C GLU A 135 2.20 11.01 6.47
N ARG A 136 3.17 11.53 5.70
CA ARG A 136 4.56 11.05 5.68
C ARG A 136 5.52 12.20 5.38
N PRO A 137 6.77 12.15 5.90
CA PRO A 137 7.83 13.03 5.44
C PRO A 137 8.08 12.92 3.93
N GLY A 138 8.65 13.97 3.33
CA GLY A 138 9.08 13.95 1.93
C GLY A 138 10.29 13.04 1.70
N TYR A 139 10.55 12.65 0.45
CA TYR A 139 11.69 11.79 0.11
C TYR A 139 13.04 12.46 0.43
N GLU A 140 13.08 13.79 0.48
CA GLU A 140 14.25 14.58 0.86
C GLU A 140 14.62 14.43 2.34
N ALA A 141 13.68 13.99 3.18
CA ALA A 141 13.89 13.77 4.60
C ALA A 141 14.47 12.38 4.92
N VAL A 142 14.56 11.49 3.92
CA VAL A 142 15.06 10.12 4.09
C VAL A 142 16.54 10.16 4.49
N PRO A 143 16.91 9.66 5.67
CA PRO A 143 18.31 9.57 6.07
C PRO A 143 19.08 8.58 5.20
N ASP A 144 20.34 8.89 4.88
CA ASP A 144 21.20 8.02 4.05
C ASP A 144 21.20 6.56 4.51
N GLU A 145 21.18 6.35 5.83
CA GLU A 145 21.22 5.03 6.43
C GLU A 145 19.91 4.23 6.28
N LEU A 146 18.81 4.89 5.92
CA LEU A 146 17.50 4.30 5.67
C LEU A 146 17.12 4.29 4.18
N ARG A 147 17.97 4.84 3.29
CA ARG A 147 17.73 4.89 1.83
C ARG A 147 17.33 3.55 1.24
N ALA A 148 18.09 2.49 1.53
CA ALA A 148 17.80 1.15 1.03
C ALA A 148 16.42 0.63 1.51
N ALA A 149 16.08 0.89 2.77
CA ALA A 149 14.78 0.51 3.34
C ALA A 149 13.63 1.27 2.67
N PHE A 150 13.80 2.57 2.43
CA PHE A 150 12.84 3.41 1.72
C PHE A 150 12.64 2.94 0.26
N GLY A 151 13.73 2.67 -0.47
CA GLY A 151 13.65 2.18 -1.84
C GLY A 151 12.92 0.85 -1.95
N LEU A 152 13.21 -0.11 -1.06
CA LEU A 152 12.47 -1.38 -0.99
C LEU A 152 11.01 -1.17 -0.63
N ALA A 153 10.69 -0.26 0.30
CA ALA A 153 9.31 0.05 0.65
C ALA A 153 8.49 0.55 -0.54
N MET A 154 9.05 1.48 -1.33
CA MET A 154 8.38 1.98 -2.53
C MET A 154 8.21 0.86 -3.57
N ALA A 155 9.22 0.01 -3.76
CA ALA A 155 9.13 -1.14 -4.66
C ALA A 155 8.05 -2.15 -4.22
N ASP A 156 7.93 -2.43 -2.92
CA ASP A 156 6.92 -3.33 -2.35
C ASP A 156 5.50 -2.76 -2.49
N ALA A 157 5.33 -1.46 -2.25
CA ALA A 157 4.04 -0.79 -2.43
C ALA A 157 3.59 -0.84 -3.91
N VAL A 158 4.52 -0.53 -4.82
CA VAL A 158 4.30 -0.57 -6.27
C VAL A 158 4.03 -1.99 -6.76
N ASP A 159 4.71 -3.02 -6.22
CA ASP A 159 4.43 -4.39 -6.62
C ASP A 159 3.04 -4.85 -6.18
N SER A 160 2.67 -4.54 -4.94
CA SER A 160 1.37 -4.89 -4.38
C SER A 160 0.25 -4.25 -5.18
N TYR A 161 0.36 -2.95 -5.47
CA TYR A 161 -0.56 -2.26 -6.36
C TYR A 161 -0.57 -2.86 -7.78
N GLY A 162 0.61 -3.10 -8.35
CA GLY A 162 0.79 -3.63 -9.69
C GLY A 162 0.19 -5.04 -9.89
N ARG A 163 0.13 -5.87 -8.85
CA ARG A 163 -0.57 -7.17 -8.89
C ARG A 163 -2.06 -7.01 -9.08
N ASP A 164 -2.67 -6.05 -8.40
CA ASP A 164 -4.09 -5.76 -8.50
C ASP A 164 -4.41 -5.02 -9.81
N VAL A 165 -3.57 -4.08 -10.25
CA VAL A 165 -3.68 -3.48 -11.59
C VAL A 165 -3.70 -4.55 -12.69
N ARG A 166 -2.78 -5.51 -12.66
CA ARG A 166 -2.75 -6.61 -13.64
C ARG A 166 -4.03 -7.46 -13.59
N THR A 167 -4.47 -7.78 -12.37
CA THR A 167 -5.71 -8.54 -12.16
C THR A 167 -6.93 -7.79 -12.69
N TYR A 168 -6.98 -6.47 -12.48
CA TYR A 168 -8.04 -5.61 -13.01
C TYR A 168 -8.03 -5.55 -14.54
N LEU A 169 -6.85 -5.39 -15.15
CA LEU A 169 -6.66 -5.29 -16.61
C LEU A 169 -6.94 -6.61 -17.36
N ASP A 170 -6.96 -7.75 -16.66
CA ASP A 170 -7.40 -9.02 -17.24
C ASP A 170 -8.90 -9.03 -17.54
N ASP A 171 -9.71 -8.40 -16.68
CA ASP A 171 -11.16 -8.26 -16.86
C ASP A 171 -11.54 -6.96 -17.61
N ASN A 172 -10.66 -5.94 -17.59
CA ASN A 172 -10.86 -4.64 -18.24
C ASN A 172 -9.66 -4.28 -19.14
N PRO A 173 -9.58 -4.84 -20.36
CA PRO A 173 -8.40 -4.67 -21.21
C PRO A 173 -8.18 -3.22 -21.66
N ASP A 174 -7.00 -2.69 -21.35
CA ASP A 174 -6.50 -1.40 -21.84
C ASP A 174 -5.01 -1.53 -22.21
N GLU A 175 -4.68 -1.29 -23.48
CA GLU A 175 -3.31 -1.45 -24.00
C GLU A 175 -2.35 -0.37 -23.47
N HIS A 176 -2.84 0.85 -23.24
CA HIS A 176 -2.04 1.95 -22.73
C HIS A 176 -1.64 1.70 -21.28
N ALA A 177 -2.63 1.33 -20.45
CA ALA A 177 -2.41 0.96 -19.06
C ALA A 177 -1.49 -0.26 -18.92
N ARG A 178 -1.64 -1.28 -19.78
CA ARG A 178 -0.75 -2.46 -19.81
C ARG A 178 0.70 -2.06 -20.09
N ARG A 179 0.95 -1.14 -21.02
CA ARG A 179 2.30 -0.65 -21.34
C ARG A 179 2.92 0.13 -20.18
N LEU A 180 2.16 1.05 -19.56
CA LEU A 180 2.62 1.79 -18.37
C LEU A 180 2.92 0.83 -17.21
N SER A 181 2.02 -0.12 -16.93
CA SER A 181 2.20 -1.14 -15.91
C SER A 181 3.46 -1.98 -16.13
N GLY A 182 3.75 -2.36 -17.39
CA GLY A 182 4.97 -3.06 -17.76
C GLY A 182 6.23 -2.27 -17.42
N ARG A 183 6.29 -0.99 -17.81
CA ARG A 183 7.44 -0.11 -17.51
C ARG A 183 7.63 0.09 -16.01
N ILE A 184 6.55 0.36 -15.27
CA ILE A 184 6.58 0.48 -13.80
C ILE A 184 7.17 -0.80 -13.18
N ARG A 185 6.73 -1.98 -13.63
CA ARG A 185 7.27 -3.26 -13.16
C ARG A 185 8.77 -3.41 -13.43
N ASP A 186 9.25 -2.96 -14.59
CA ASP A 186 10.67 -3.04 -14.95
C ASP A 186 11.55 -2.07 -14.15
N HIS A 187 11.06 -0.87 -13.85
CA HIS A 187 11.73 0.05 -12.91
C HIS A 187 11.75 -0.52 -11.49
N ARG A 188 10.62 -1.06 -11.02
CA ARG A 188 10.52 -1.71 -9.71
C ARG A 188 11.54 -2.84 -9.54
N LYS A 189 11.65 -3.73 -10.55
CA LYS A 189 12.64 -4.82 -10.55
C LYS A 189 14.09 -4.32 -10.47
N ARG A 190 14.38 -3.15 -11.05
CA ARG A 190 15.71 -2.54 -10.95
C ARG A 190 16.00 -2.07 -9.54
N ILE A 191 15.03 -1.42 -8.87
CA ILE A 191 15.18 -1.01 -7.47
C ILE A 191 15.44 -2.24 -6.59
N GLU A 192 14.68 -3.32 -6.76
CA GLU A 192 14.90 -4.57 -6.03
C GLU A 192 16.28 -5.18 -6.30
N ALA A 193 16.74 -5.15 -7.55
CA ALA A 193 18.06 -5.68 -7.92
C ALA A 193 19.22 -4.86 -7.32
N LEU A 194 18.95 -3.63 -6.87
CA LEU A 194 19.88 -2.76 -6.15
C LEU A 194 19.64 -2.82 -4.64
N ASP A 195 18.86 -3.78 -4.15
CA ASP A 195 18.47 -3.92 -2.73
C ASP A 195 17.84 -2.63 -2.16
N GLY A 196 17.19 -1.85 -3.02
CA GLY A 196 16.59 -0.56 -2.70
C GLY A 196 17.57 0.60 -2.57
N ASP A 197 18.87 0.40 -2.75
CA ASP A 197 19.89 1.46 -2.64
C ASP A 197 19.91 2.31 -3.92
N VAL A 198 18.88 3.15 -4.06
CA VAL A 198 18.68 4.12 -5.14
C VAL A 198 18.40 5.49 -4.55
N ASP A 199 18.52 6.56 -5.34
CA ASP A 199 18.12 7.89 -4.91
C ASP A 199 16.65 7.86 -4.42
N PRO A 200 16.33 8.35 -3.21
CA PRO A 200 14.95 8.43 -2.71
C PRO A 200 14.01 9.16 -3.68
N ALA A 201 14.50 10.14 -4.44
CA ALA A 201 13.73 10.80 -5.48
C ALA A 201 13.24 9.81 -6.55
N ASP A 202 14.08 8.86 -6.97
CA ASP A 202 13.72 7.85 -7.96
C ASP A 202 12.70 6.84 -7.44
N ALA A 203 12.89 6.35 -6.22
CA ALA A 203 11.90 5.48 -5.59
C ALA A 203 10.55 6.20 -5.43
N ASN A 204 10.56 7.48 -5.06
CA ASN A 204 9.35 8.30 -4.96
C ASN A 204 8.67 8.53 -6.33
N ARG A 205 9.44 8.82 -7.39
CA ARG A 205 8.91 8.94 -8.77
C ARG A 205 8.22 7.65 -9.22
N LEU A 206 8.80 6.49 -8.92
CA LEU A 206 8.19 5.20 -9.28
C LEU A 206 6.83 5.00 -8.58
N MET A 207 6.73 5.34 -7.30
CA MET A 207 5.47 5.30 -6.56
C MET A 207 4.42 6.23 -7.19
N HIS A 208 4.80 7.47 -7.53
CA HIS A 208 3.89 8.41 -8.21
C HIS A 208 3.46 7.91 -9.60
N ALA A 209 4.35 7.28 -10.36
CA ALA A 209 3.97 6.67 -11.64
C ALA A 209 2.90 5.57 -11.46
N ALA A 210 3.01 4.75 -10.41
CA ALA A 210 2.01 3.73 -10.09
C ALA A 210 0.66 4.34 -9.66
N ARG A 211 0.69 5.39 -8.84
CA ARG A 211 -0.53 6.12 -8.43
C ARG A 211 -1.23 6.76 -9.63
N ASP A 212 -0.47 7.38 -10.53
CA ASP A 212 -1.00 8.04 -11.72
C ASP A 212 -1.53 7.05 -12.76
N LEU A 213 -0.92 5.85 -12.86
CA LEU A 213 -1.53 4.73 -13.60
C LEU A 213 -2.91 4.36 -13.01
N GLY A 214 -3.03 4.32 -11.69
CA GLY A 214 -4.31 4.11 -11.02
C GLY A 214 -5.37 5.15 -11.38
N ARG A 215 -5.00 6.44 -11.33
CA ARG A 215 -5.87 7.56 -11.72
C ARG A 215 -6.28 7.48 -13.19
N TYR A 216 -5.35 7.10 -14.06
CA TYR A 216 -5.65 6.89 -15.48
C TYR A 216 -6.70 5.80 -15.69
N ILE A 217 -6.54 4.66 -15.01
CA ILE A 217 -7.51 3.56 -15.06
C ILE A 217 -8.89 3.98 -14.53
N ASP A 218 -8.95 4.90 -13.55
CA ASP A 218 -10.19 5.46 -13.02
C ASP A 218 -10.81 6.58 -13.90
N GLY A 219 -10.18 6.90 -15.04
CA GLY A 219 -10.72 7.81 -16.06
C GLY A 219 -10.06 9.19 -16.16
N ASP A 220 -8.98 9.46 -15.41
CA ASP A 220 -8.18 10.68 -15.58
C ASP A 220 -7.15 10.51 -16.72
N GLU A 221 -7.56 10.82 -17.94
CA GLU A 221 -6.71 10.73 -19.15
C GLU A 221 -5.37 11.50 -19.02
N ASN A 222 -5.34 12.61 -18.27
CA ASN A 222 -4.12 13.39 -18.08
C ASN A 222 -3.11 12.69 -17.14
N ALA A 223 -3.58 11.76 -16.31
CA ALA A 223 -2.72 11.00 -15.41
C ALA A 223 -1.77 10.06 -16.19
N ALA A 224 -2.15 9.57 -17.37
CA ALA A 224 -1.26 8.79 -18.22
C ALA A 224 0.00 9.57 -18.63
N VAL A 225 -0.16 10.85 -19.02
CA VAL A 225 0.95 11.74 -19.36
C VAL A 225 1.84 12.00 -18.15
N THR A 226 1.23 12.15 -16.98
CA THR A 226 1.96 12.40 -15.73
C THR A 226 2.75 11.15 -15.30
N ALA A 227 2.16 9.96 -15.39
CA ALA A 227 2.84 8.68 -15.18
C ALA A 227 4.04 8.51 -16.14
N ASP A 228 3.87 8.86 -17.41
CA ASP A 228 4.94 8.81 -18.42
C ASP A 228 6.09 9.76 -18.10
N ASN A 229 5.78 10.98 -17.63
CA ASN A 229 6.78 11.95 -17.20
C ASN A 229 7.59 11.45 -15.99
N TRP A 230 6.93 10.83 -15.00
CA TRP A 230 7.63 10.23 -13.87
C TRP A 230 8.61 9.14 -14.31
N LEU A 231 8.16 8.21 -15.17
CA LEU A 231 9.00 7.14 -15.71
C LEU A 231 10.15 7.67 -16.56
N SER A 232 9.90 8.69 -17.37
CA SER A 232 10.94 9.34 -18.19
C SER A 232 12.00 10.02 -17.32
N GLY A 233 11.63 10.56 -16.16
CA GLY A 233 12.60 11.09 -15.18
C GLY A 233 13.60 10.03 -14.72
N LEU A 234 13.12 8.82 -14.42
CA LEU A 234 13.96 7.69 -14.01
C LEU A 234 14.93 7.18 -15.10
N GLU A 235 14.65 7.51 -16.36
CA GLU A 235 15.49 7.13 -17.50
C GLU A 235 16.58 8.19 -17.76
N ARG A 236 16.30 9.46 -17.46
CA ARG A 236 17.20 10.60 -17.71
C ARG A 236 18.35 10.69 -16.73
N ASP A 237 18.13 10.37 -15.46
CA ASP A 237 19.17 10.43 -14.42
C ASP A 237 20.26 9.32 -14.58
N ARG A 238 20.23 8.59 -15.70
CA ARG A 238 21.17 7.51 -16.07
C ARG A 238 22.12 7.89 -17.21
N THR A 239 22.00 9.08 -17.78
CA THR A 239 22.85 9.59 -18.89
C THR A 239 23.74 10.72 -18.41
#